data_AF-A0AAU4W1P3-F1
#
_entry.id   AF-A0AAU4W1P3-F1
#
_cell.length_a   1.000
_cell.length_b   1.000
_cell.length_c   1.000
_cell.angle_alpha   90.00
_cell.angle_beta   90.00
_cell.angle_gamma   90.00
#
_symmetry.space_group_name_H-M   'P 1'
#
loop_
_entity.id
_entity.type
_entity.pdbx_description
1 polymer ?
#
loop_
_entity_poly.entity_id
_entity_poly.type
_entity_poly.pdbx_seq_one_letter_code
_entity_poly.pdbx_strand_id
1 'polypeptide(L)'
;MWGKVHLDQASIPNPTLDQGAQGQDVKNAQGLLLAHGNSPGPVDGIFGAQTLAATLVFQEAAAIGVDGQIGPQTWGALLNHF
;
A
#
# COMPACT_ATOMS: atom_id res chain seq x y z
N MET A 1 10.15 -5.12 38.94
CA MET A 1 11.12 -4.69 37.92
C MET A 1 10.37 -4.58 36.60
N TRP A 2 9.95 -3.37 36.25
CA TRP A 2 9.24 -3.10 35.00
C TRP A 2 10.30 -3.03 33.89
N GLY A 3 10.31 -4.05 33.04
CA GLY A 3 11.18 -4.06 31.86
C GLY A 3 10.83 -2.86 31.00
N LYS A 4 11.81 -1.98 30.79
CA LYS A 4 11.70 -0.87 29.83
C LYS A 4 11.23 -1.45 28.50
N VAL A 5 9.98 -1.21 28.16
CA VAL A 5 9.55 -1.16 26.77
C VAL A 5 10.32 0.02 26.19
N HIS A 6 11.39 -0.25 25.44
CA HIS A 6 11.84 0.76 24.49
C HIS A 6 10.70 0.83 23.47
N LEU A 7 9.89 1.88 23.57
CA LEU A 7 9.11 2.36 22.45
C LEU A 7 10.12 3.05 21.53
N ASP A 8 10.97 2.27 20.88
CA ASP A 8 11.65 2.76 19.69
C ASP A 8 10.56 2.94 18.64
N GLN A 9 10.31 4.20 18.31
CA GLN A 9 9.51 4.65 17.17
C GLN A 9 10.22 4.27 15.86
N ALA A 10 10.64 3.01 15.72
CA ALA A 10 11.17 2.46 14.49
C ALA A 10 9.99 2.26 13.56
N SER A 11 9.91 3.13 12.55
CA SER A 11 9.12 3.04 11.31
C SER A 11 8.35 1.73 11.22
N ILE A 12 7.05 1.71 11.52
CA ILE A 12 6.22 0.54 11.21
C ILE A 12 6.36 0.36 9.70
N PRO A 13 7.08 -0.67 9.20
CA PRO A 13 7.19 -0.85 7.77
C PRO A 13 5.78 -1.26 7.36
N ASN A 14 5.13 -0.46 6.52
CA ASN A 14 3.86 -0.91 5.95
C ASN A 14 4.11 -2.28 5.29
N PRO A 15 3.23 -3.28 5.52
CA PRO A 15 3.45 -4.62 5.02
C PRO A 15 3.54 -4.60 3.49
N THR A 16 4.37 -5.48 2.93
CA THR A 16 4.34 -5.72 1.49
C THR A 16 3.03 -6.42 1.15
N LEU A 17 2.22 -5.77 0.32
CA LEU A 17 0.96 -6.33 -0.16
C LEU A 17 1.11 -6.83 -1.60
N ASP A 18 0.55 -8.00 -1.88
CA ASP A 18 0.52 -8.62 -3.19
C ASP A 18 -0.85 -9.29 -3.41
N GLN A 19 -1.10 -9.81 -4.61
CA GLN A 19 -2.34 -10.48 -4.97
C GLN A 19 -2.69 -11.60 -3.97
N GLY A 20 -3.94 -11.56 -3.49
CA GLY A 20 -4.45 -12.48 -2.47
C GLY A 20 -4.28 -11.98 -1.03
N ALA A 21 -3.49 -10.92 -0.79
CA ALA A 21 -3.44 -10.25 0.50
C ALA A 21 -4.83 -9.71 0.88
N GLN A 22 -5.10 -9.67 2.19
CA GLN A 22 -6.37 -9.19 2.73
C GLN A 22 -6.16 -8.40 4.01
N GLY A 23 -7.11 -7.52 4.33
CA GLY A 23 -7.20 -6.83 5.60
C GLY A 23 -7.16 -5.31 5.49
N GLN A 24 -6.95 -4.65 6.64
CA GLN A 24 -7.06 -3.20 6.74
C GLN A 24 -6.01 -2.47 5.90
N ASP A 25 -4.79 -3.01 5.78
CA ASP A 25 -3.74 -2.39 4.97
C ASP A 25 -4.08 -2.41 3.48
N VAL A 26 -4.67 -3.49 2.98
CA VAL A 26 -5.19 -3.56 1.61
C VAL A 26 -6.28 -2.52 1.40
N LYS A 27 -7.19 -2.36 2.37
CA LYS A 27 -8.26 -1.37 2.30
C LYS A 27 -7.71 0.06 2.25
N ASN A 28 -6.67 0.34 3.03
CA ASN A 28 -5.97 1.62 3.03
C ASN A 28 -5.29 1.86 1.68
N ALA A 29 -4.59 0.86 1.14
CA ALA A 29 -3.97 0.93 -0.18
C ALA A 29 -4.98 1.20 -1.29
N GLN A 30 -6.11 0.48 -1.31
CA GLN A 30 -7.20 0.71 -2.27
C GLN A 30 -7.73 2.15 -2.17
N GLY A 31 -7.95 2.66 -0.95
CA GLY A 31 -8.37 4.04 -0.75
C GLY A 31 -7.38 5.08 -1.32
N LEU A 32 -6.09 4.85 -1.11
CA LEU A 32 -5.04 5.73 -1.63
C LEU A 32 -4.91 5.64 -3.16
N LEU A 33 -4.93 4.44 -3.74
CA LEU A 33 -4.94 4.25 -5.19
C LEU A 33 -6.11 5.02 -5.83
N LEU A 34 -7.30 4.90 -5.24
CA LEU A 34 -8.49 5.62 -5.70
C LEU A 34 -8.31 7.14 -5.58
N ALA A 35 -7.73 7.65 -4.49
CA ALA A 35 -7.44 9.06 -4.31
C ALA A 35 -6.43 9.61 -5.33
N HIS A 36 -5.50 8.76 -5.80
CA HIS A 36 -4.57 9.06 -6.90
C HIS A 36 -5.18 8.85 -8.29
N GLY A 37 -6.50 8.59 -8.40
CA GLY A 37 -7.19 8.42 -9.67
C GLY A 37 -7.07 7.03 -10.29
N ASN A 38 -6.45 6.08 -9.60
CA ASN A 38 -6.26 4.69 -10.05
C ASN A 38 -7.34 3.80 -9.40
N SER A 39 -8.41 3.50 -10.13
CA SER A 39 -9.53 2.73 -9.58
C SER A 39 -9.14 1.28 -9.26
N PRO A 40 -9.11 0.85 -7.98
CA PRO A 40 -8.66 -0.49 -7.59
C PRO A 40 -9.80 -1.52 -7.56
N GLY A 41 -10.99 -1.16 -8.06
CA GLY A 41 -12.25 -1.86 -7.78
C GLY A 41 -12.83 -1.45 -6.41
N PRO A 42 -13.58 -2.34 -5.73
CA PRO A 42 -14.11 -2.09 -4.40
C PRO A 42 -13.01 -1.82 -3.36
N VAL A 43 -13.28 -0.92 -2.41
CA VAL A 43 -12.42 -0.68 -1.24
C VAL A 43 -12.85 -1.63 -0.12
N ASP A 44 -12.61 -2.92 -0.32
CA ASP A 44 -13.10 -4.02 0.51
C ASP A 44 -12.01 -4.69 1.36
N GLY A 45 -10.75 -4.35 1.13
CA GLY A 45 -9.62 -4.99 1.79
C GLY A 45 -9.21 -6.32 1.18
N ILE A 46 -9.56 -6.61 -0.08
CA ILE A 46 -9.11 -7.80 -0.83
C ILE A 46 -8.23 -7.37 -2.00
N PHE A 47 -6.99 -7.83 -2.02
CA PHE A 47 -6.05 -7.51 -3.09
C PHE A 47 -6.32 -8.43 -4.30
N GLY A 48 -7.33 -8.08 -5.08
CA GLY A 48 -7.73 -8.78 -6.30
C GLY A 48 -7.06 -8.24 -7.55
N ALA A 49 -7.44 -8.78 -8.71
CA ALA A 49 -6.87 -8.40 -10.01
C ALA A 49 -7.05 -6.90 -10.34
N GLN A 50 -8.14 -6.27 -9.89
CA GLN A 50 -8.36 -4.83 -10.09
C GLN A 50 -7.40 -3.98 -9.24
N THR A 51 -7.14 -4.40 -8.00
CA THR A 51 -6.17 -3.74 -7.13
C THR A 51 -4.76 -3.88 -7.71
N LEU A 52 -4.40 -5.07 -8.21
CA LEU A 52 -3.13 -5.28 -8.92
C LEU A 52 -2.98 -4.35 -10.14
N ALA A 53 -4.00 -4.28 -10.99
CA ALA A 53 -3.98 -3.40 -12.16
C ALA A 53 -3.80 -1.93 -11.76
N ALA A 54 -4.52 -1.47 -10.73
CA ALA A 54 -4.38 -0.11 -10.22
C ALA A 54 -2.99 0.16 -9.64
N THR A 55 -2.39 -0.81 -8.93
CA THR A 55 -1.02 -0.71 -8.42
C THR A 55 -0.02 -0.56 -9.54
N LEU A 56 -0.12 -1.36 -10.61
CA LEU A 56 0.78 -1.28 -11.76
C LEU A 56 0.70 0.09 -12.44
N VAL A 57 -0.53 0.59 -12.71
CA VAL A 57 -0.73 1.92 -13.32
C VAL A 57 -0.17 3.02 -12.43
N PHE A 58 -0.40 2.92 -11.11
CA PHE A 58 0.16 3.89 -10.16
C PHE A 58 1.70 3.87 -10.15
N GLN A 59 2.32 2.70 -10.14
CA GLN A 59 3.78 2.56 -10.16
C GLN A 59 4.38 3.15 -11.45
N GLU A 60 3.74 2.94 -12.60
CA GLU A 60 4.12 3.56 -13.87
C GLU A 60 4.02 5.09 -13.80
N ALA A 61 2.90 5.62 -13.31
CA ALA A 61 2.65 7.06 -13.20
C ALA A 61 3.61 7.75 -12.21
N ALA A 62 4.00 7.06 -11.13
CA ALA A 62 4.94 7.54 -10.13
C ALA A 62 6.42 7.36 -10.54
N ALA A 63 6.70 6.74 -11.68
CA ALA A 63 8.04 6.42 -12.17
C ALA A 63 8.91 5.66 -11.15
N ILE A 64 8.30 4.68 -10.47
CA ILE A 64 8.98 3.76 -9.52
C ILE A 64 9.05 2.33 -10.11
N GLY A 65 9.59 1.38 -9.36
CA GLY A 65 9.58 -0.03 -9.76
C GLY A 65 8.15 -0.53 -10.01
N VAL A 66 7.92 -1.14 -11.19
CA VAL A 66 6.61 -1.66 -11.61
C VAL A 66 6.61 -3.18 -11.45
N ASP A 67 6.27 -3.65 -10.26
CA ASP A 67 6.25 -5.07 -9.89
C ASP A 67 4.86 -5.55 -9.44
N GLY A 68 3.88 -4.64 -9.32
CA GLY A 68 2.53 -4.93 -8.87
C GLY A 68 2.40 -5.09 -7.36
N GLN A 69 3.50 -4.98 -6.61
CA GLN A 69 3.51 -5.08 -5.16
C GLN A 69 3.42 -3.71 -4.50
N ILE A 70 2.69 -3.63 -3.40
CA ILE A 70 2.70 -2.43 -2.55
C ILE A 70 3.74 -2.66 -1.46
N GLY A 71 5.01 -2.46 -1.83
CA GLY A 71 6.16 -2.47 -0.93
C GLY A 71 6.52 -1.07 -0.43
N PRO A 72 7.65 -0.90 0.30
CA PRO A 72 8.04 0.38 0.91
C PRO A 72 8.10 1.57 -0.07
N GLN A 73 8.55 1.35 -1.31
CA GLN A 73 8.58 2.40 -2.34
C GLN A 73 7.17 2.83 -2.75
N THR A 74 6.30 1.87 -3.05
CA THR A 74 4.90 2.12 -3.42
C THR A 74 4.15 2.80 -2.28
N TRP A 75 4.35 2.36 -1.03
CA TRP A 75 3.79 3.00 0.15
C TRP A 75 4.25 4.44 0.33
N GLY A 76 5.54 4.70 0.16
CA GLY A 76 6.10 6.05 0.21
C GLY A 76 5.45 6.97 -0.82
N ALA A 77 5.26 6.49 -2.04
CA ALA A 77 4.59 7.25 -3.10
C ALA A 77 3.10 7.46 -2.82
N LEU A 78 2.36 6.44 -2.36
CA LEU A 78 0.92 6.54 -2.07
C LEU A 78 0.62 7.52 -0.94
N LEU A 79 1.45 7.54 0.10
CA LEU A 79 1.28 8.40 1.29
C LEU A 79 1.73 9.84 1.06
N ASN A 80 2.51 10.11 0.02
CA ASN A 80 2.92 11.46 -0.31
C ASN A 80 1.81 12.16 -1.12
N HIS A 81 1.21 13.20 -0.54
CA HIS A 81 0.20 14.02 -1.20
C HIS A 81 0.89 15.16 -1.98
N PHE A 82 0.50 15.37 -3.24
CA PHE A 82 0.87 16.56 -4.05
C PHE A 82 -0.24 17.62 -3.98
#